data_AF-A0A3D5RIT8-F1
#
_entry.id   AF-A0A3D5RIT8-F1
#
_cell.length_a   1.000
_cell.length_b   1.000
_cell.length_c   1.000
_cell.angle_alpha   90.00
_cell.angle_beta   90.00
_cell.angle_gamma   90.00
#
_symmetry.space_group_name_H-M   'P 1'
#
loop_
_entity.id
_entity.type
_entity.pdbx_description
1 polymer ?
#
loop_
_entity_poly.entity_id
_entity_poly.type
_entity_poly.pdbx_seq_one_letter_code
_entity_poly.pdbx_strand_id
1 'polypeptide(L)'
;MTQQPIKRRNPFDIMAEEEKVEEVKTPVIEEVKPIEEPFYTYEQPVQRAQTAKKQPRVVQRQQYIQQDDANREKYTSTMDVTLRRQIKIACAERGIMFAKFVEDACREKLAKEGYR
;
A
#
# COMPACT_ATOMS: atom_id res chain seq x y z
N MET A 1 24.77 12.97 23.82
CA MET A 1 24.85 12.77 22.35
C MET A 1 23.49 12.26 21.86
N THR A 2 22.76 13.05 21.07
CA THR A 2 21.44 12.67 20.52
C THR A 2 21.63 12.10 19.11
N GLN A 3 21.57 10.77 18.98
CA GLN A 3 21.68 10.11 17.68
C GLN A 3 20.33 10.20 16.96
N GLN A 4 20.29 10.85 15.80
CA GLN A 4 19.08 10.97 14.99
C GLN A 4 18.79 9.65 14.24
N PRO A 5 17.53 9.22 14.12
CA PRO A 5 17.17 7.96 13.46
C PRO A 5 17.38 8.01 11.94
N ILE A 6 18.06 6.99 11.41
CA ILE A 6 18.35 6.82 9.97
C ILE A 6 17.07 6.47 9.21
N LYS A 7 16.75 7.25 8.17
CA LYS A 7 15.63 6.98 7.26
C LYS A 7 16.04 5.93 6.22
N ARG A 8 15.17 4.93 5.99
CA ARG A 8 15.38 3.89 4.97
C ARG A 8 15.31 4.50 3.56
N ARG A 9 16.19 4.04 2.67
CA ARG A 9 16.23 4.47 1.25
C ARG A 9 15.31 3.59 0.41
N ASN A 10 14.72 4.16 -0.65
CA ASN A 10 13.81 3.46 -1.55
C ASN A 10 14.62 2.51 -2.47
N PRO A 11 14.30 1.21 -2.53
CA PRO A 11 15.01 0.25 -3.37
C PRO A 11 14.81 0.42 -4.89
N PHE A 12 13.85 1.23 -5.33
CA PHE A 12 13.58 1.46 -6.76
C PHE A 12 14.29 2.68 -7.36
N ASP A 13 15.15 3.35 -6.59
CA ASP A 13 15.90 4.53 -7.02
C ASP A 13 17.24 4.17 -7.70
N ILE A 14 17.39 2.90 -8.10
CA ILE A 14 18.56 2.40 -8.81
C ILE A 14 18.33 2.74 -10.30
N MET A 15 18.91 3.86 -10.75
CA MET A 15 19.05 4.12 -12.19
C MET A 15 19.92 3.00 -12.76
N ALA A 16 19.35 2.19 -13.65
CA ALA A 16 20.06 1.11 -14.30
C ALA A 16 21.24 1.70 -15.09
N GLU A 17 22.46 1.43 -14.64
CA GLU A 17 23.65 1.66 -15.46
C GLU A 17 23.57 0.69 -16.65
N GLU A 18 23.52 1.26 -17.85
CA GLU A 18 23.51 0.52 -19.11
C GLU A 18 24.76 -0.38 -19.18
N GLU A 19 24.52 -1.69 -19.16
CA GLU A 19 25.55 -2.71 -19.34
C GLU A 19 26.07 -2.63 -20.78
N LYS A 20 27.29 -2.10 -20.95
CA LYS A 20 28.06 -2.17 -22.18
C LYS A 20 28.29 -3.65 -22.54
N VAL A 21 27.60 -4.14 -23.56
CA VAL A 21 27.90 -5.44 -24.16
C VAL A 21 29.08 -5.28 -25.12
N GLU A 22 30.19 -5.93 -24.79
CA GLU A 22 31.40 -6.08 -25.61
C GLU A 22 31.11 -6.80 -26.94
N GLU A 23 31.61 -6.23 -28.05
CA GLU A 23 31.63 -6.84 -29.36
C GLU A 23 32.71 -7.93 -29.46
N VAL A 24 32.35 -9.15 -29.93
CA VAL A 24 33.32 -10.17 -30.35
C VAL A 24 32.95 -10.68 -31.76
N LYS A 25 33.93 -10.64 -32.67
CA LYS A 25 33.84 -10.96 -34.11
C LYS A 25 34.10 -12.45 -34.44
N THR A 26 33.57 -12.89 -35.60
CA THR A 26 34.12 -13.78 -36.67
C THR A 26 33.13 -14.89 -37.14
N PRO A 27 33.31 -15.55 -38.32
CA PRO A 27 33.44 -15.00 -39.68
C PRO A 27 32.56 -15.71 -40.78
N VAL A 28 32.30 -15.00 -41.90
CA VAL A 28 32.07 -15.41 -43.32
C VAL A 28 31.19 -16.65 -43.64
N ILE A 29 30.11 -16.47 -44.42
CA ILE A 29 29.69 -17.27 -45.61
C ILE A 29 28.47 -16.63 -46.33
N GLU A 30 28.61 -16.55 -47.66
CA GLU A 30 27.63 -16.48 -48.77
C GLU A 30 26.63 -15.33 -48.96
N GLU A 31 26.55 -14.97 -50.25
CA GLU A 31 25.85 -13.88 -50.89
C GLU A 31 24.33 -13.93 -50.70
N VAL A 32 23.78 -12.85 -50.13
CA VAL A 32 22.35 -12.59 -50.15
C VAL A 32 22.12 -11.26 -50.87
N LYS A 33 21.35 -11.32 -51.95
CA LYS A 33 20.96 -10.21 -52.83
C LYS A 33 20.52 -8.97 -52.03
N PRO A 34 20.85 -7.74 -52.46
CA PRO A 34 20.30 -6.55 -51.83
C PRO A 34 18.80 -6.48 -52.15
N ILE A 35 17.97 -6.81 -51.16
CA ILE A 35 16.56 -6.47 -51.18
C ILE A 35 16.49 -5.06 -50.59
N GLU A 36 16.15 -4.07 -51.42
CA GLU A 36 15.94 -2.70 -50.98
C GLU A 36 14.71 -2.66 -50.06
N GLU A 37 14.94 -2.75 -48.75
CA GLU A 37 13.91 -2.46 -47.76
C GLU A 37 13.67 -0.94 -47.70
N PRO A 38 12.41 -0.47 -47.70
CA PRO A 38 12.13 0.94 -47.53
C PRO A 38 12.59 1.36 -46.12
N PHE A 39 13.58 2.25 -46.07
CA PHE A 39 14.02 2.88 -44.84
C PHE A 39 12.86 3.68 -44.23
N TYR A 40 12.20 3.10 -43.22
CA TYR A 40 11.26 3.84 -42.38
C TYR A 40 12.07 4.77 -41.48
N THR A 41 12.20 6.03 -41.87
CA THR A 41 12.56 7.10 -40.92
C THR A 41 11.41 7.24 -39.93
N TYR A 42 11.51 6.55 -38.80
CA TYR A 42 10.71 6.89 -37.64
C TYR A 42 11.33 8.12 -36.99
N GLU A 43 10.77 9.32 -37.24
CA GLU A 43 11.10 10.48 -36.43
C GLU A 43 10.60 10.22 -35.00
N GLN A 44 11.53 10.09 -34.05
CA GLN A 44 11.16 10.01 -32.65
C GLN A 44 10.68 11.39 -32.18
N PRO A 45 9.45 11.52 -31.65
CA PRO A 45 9.03 12.76 -31.04
C PRO A 45 9.90 13.01 -29.80
N VAL A 46 10.66 14.09 -29.83
CA VAL A 46 11.47 14.55 -28.71
C VAL A 46 10.52 14.80 -27.52
N GLN A 47 10.53 13.91 -26.53
CA GLN A 47 9.72 14.07 -25.34
C GLN A 47 10.27 15.26 -24.55
N ARG A 48 9.65 16.42 -24.73
CA ARG A 48 9.92 17.58 -23.90
C ARG A 48 9.38 17.27 -22.51
N ALA A 49 10.26 16.82 -21.62
CA ALA A 49 9.94 16.56 -20.23
C ALA A 49 9.42 17.86 -19.59
N GLN A 50 8.10 18.01 -19.56
CA GLN A 50 7.47 19.04 -18.76
C GLN A 50 7.68 18.61 -17.31
N THR A 51 8.57 19.30 -16.61
CA THR A 51 8.72 19.17 -15.16
C THR A 51 7.50 19.80 -14.50
N ALA A 52 6.36 19.11 -14.59
CA ALA A 52 5.16 19.46 -13.85
C ALA A 52 5.49 19.31 -12.37
N LYS A 53 5.73 20.44 -11.70
CA LYS A 53 5.91 20.52 -10.26
C LYS A 53 4.65 19.93 -9.63
N LYS A 54 4.74 18.67 -9.17
CA LYS A 54 3.65 18.00 -8.46
C LYS A 54 3.30 18.86 -7.25
N GLN A 55 2.11 19.45 -7.29
CA GLN A 55 1.56 20.19 -6.15
C GLN A 55 1.56 19.26 -4.93
N PRO A 56 2.01 19.71 -3.75
CA PRO A 56 1.99 18.89 -2.56
C PRO A 56 0.54 18.55 -2.23
N ARG A 57 0.18 17.27 -2.39
CA ARG A 57 -1.14 16.77 -1.99
C ARG A 57 -1.24 16.94 -0.48
N VAL A 58 -2.06 17.90 -0.04
CA VAL A 58 -2.36 18.11 1.38
C VAL A 58 -3.05 16.83 1.87
N VAL A 59 -2.29 16.00 2.58
CA VAL A 59 -2.84 14.83 3.27
C VAL A 59 -3.71 15.39 4.39
N GLN A 60 -5.03 15.39 4.18
CA GLN A 60 -5.97 15.64 5.27
C GLN A 60 -5.72 14.58 6.33
N ARG A 61 -5.12 14.97 7.45
CA ARG A 61 -5.01 14.11 8.63
C ARG A 61 -6.43 13.78 9.03
N GLN A 62 -6.81 12.51 8.88
CA GLN A 62 -8.06 12.02 9.44
C GLN A 62 -8.03 12.36 10.94
N GLN A 63 -9.08 13.06 11.37
CA GLN A 63 -9.23 13.51 12.75
C GLN A 63 -9.08 12.29 13.66
N TYR A 64 -8.10 12.35 14.57
CA TYR A 64 -7.90 11.32 15.57
C TYR A 64 -9.13 11.32 16.47
N ILE A 65 -9.89 10.23 16.48
CA ILE A 65 -11.05 10.07 17.37
C ILE A 65 -10.53 10.30 18.79
N GLN A 66 -11.01 11.34 19.45
CA GLN A 66 -10.71 11.59 20.87
C GLN A 66 -11.10 10.34 21.66
N GLN A 67 -10.11 9.70 22.28
CA GLN A 67 -10.37 8.62 23.22
C GLN A 67 -10.80 9.26 24.54
N ASP A 68 -12.09 9.42 24.76
CA ASP A 68 -12.68 9.82 26.06
C ASP A 68 -12.50 8.73 27.15
N ASP A 69 -11.84 7.63 26.80
CA ASP A 69 -11.67 6.40 27.60
C ASP A 69 -10.40 6.43 28.49
N ALA A 70 -10.05 7.57 29.09
CA ALA A 70 -8.82 7.69 29.89
C ALA A 70 -8.76 6.72 31.08
N ASN A 71 -9.91 6.22 31.55
CA ASN A 71 -10.04 5.33 32.71
C ASN A 71 -10.67 3.96 32.36
N ARG A 72 -10.76 3.61 31.06
CA ARG A 72 -11.37 2.34 30.63
C ARG A 72 -10.30 1.25 30.54
N GLU A 73 -10.49 0.16 31.29
CA GLU A 73 -9.66 -1.02 31.16
C GLU A 73 -9.78 -1.59 29.73
N LYS A 74 -8.64 -1.83 29.09
CA LYS A 74 -8.58 -2.37 27.73
C LYS A 74 -8.55 -3.89 27.78
N TYR A 75 -9.59 -4.53 27.25
CA TYR A 75 -9.65 -5.98 27.10
C TYR A 75 -9.54 -6.39 25.62
N THR A 76 -8.90 -7.54 25.38
CA THR A 76 -8.89 -8.19 24.07
C THR A 76 -9.92 -9.31 24.07
N SER A 77 -10.97 -9.20 23.25
CA SER A 77 -11.96 -10.27 23.08
C SER A 77 -11.44 -11.31 22.09
N THR A 78 -11.19 -12.52 22.59
CA THR A 78 -10.89 -13.71 21.77
C THR A 78 -12.19 -14.36 21.32
N MET A 79 -12.28 -14.69 20.02
CA MET A 79 -13.46 -15.32 19.41
C MET A 79 -13.06 -15.90 18.05
N ASP A 80 -13.86 -16.84 17.56
CA ASP A 80 -13.68 -17.45 16.25
C ASP A 80 -13.75 -16.41 15.12
N VAL A 81 -13.04 -16.69 14.03
CA VAL A 81 -12.91 -15.79 12.88
C VAL A 81 -14.26 -15.56 12.20
N THR A 82 -15.07 -16.61 12.06
CA THR A 82 -16.41 -16.55 11.44
C THR A 82 -17.37 -15.71 12.27
N LEU A 83 -17.42 -15.95 13.58
CA LEU A 83 -18.23 -15.19 14.54
C LEU A 83 -17.83 -13.72 14.54
N ARG A 84 -16.51 -13.43 14.60
CA ARG A 84 -15.99 -12.06 14.53
C ARG A 84 -16.46 -11.33 13.27
N ARG A 85 -16.45 -12.02 12.12
CA ARG A 85 -16.88 -11.45 10.84
C ARG A 85 -18.37 -11.13 10.85
N GLN A 86 -19.20 -12.05 11.31
CA GLN A 86 -20.66 -11.85 11.39
C GLN A 86 -21.01 -10.66 12.29
N ILE A 87 -20.39 -10.57 13.47
CA ILE A 87 -20.60 -9.46 14.40
C ILE A 87 -20.18 -8.14 13.74
N LYS A 88 -19.02 -8.10 13.05
CA LYS A 88 -18.57 -6.89 12.35
C LYS A 88 -19.57 -6.41 11.28
N ILE A 89 -20.13 -7.34 10.51
CA ILE A 89 -21.15 -7.01 9.50
C ILE A 89 -22.39 -6.42 10.18
N ALA A 90 -22.92 -7.08 11.20
CA ALA A 90 -24.08 -6.59 11.95
C ALA A 90 -23.84 -5.23 12.63
N CYS A 91 -22.63 -5.00 13.14
CA CYS A 91 -22.24 -3.71 13.73
C CYS A 91 -22.23 -2.59 12.68
N ALA A 92 -21.72 -2.88 11.47
CA ALA A 92 -21.70 -1.92 10.37
C ALA A 92 -23.12 -1.57 9.90
N GLU A 93 -24.00 -2.56 9.79
CA GLU A 93 -25.41 -2.35 9.42
C GLU A 93 -26.17 -1.49 10.45
N ARG A 94 -25.85 -1.64 11.73
CA ARG A 94 -26.50 -0.92 12.84
C ARG A 94 -25.82 0.42 13.19
N GLY A 95 -24.66 0.73 12.61
CA GLY A 95 -23.89 1.93 12.96
C GLY A 95 -23.31 1.90 14.38
N ILE A 96 -23.05 0.71 14.94
CA ILE A 96 -22.52 0.54 16.30
C ILE A 96 -21.05 0.15 16.23
N MET A 97 -20.23 0.65 17.15
CA MET A 97 -18.84 0.21 17.26
C MET A 97 -18.76 -1.23 17.77
N PHE A 98 -17.89 -2.03 17.15
CA PHE A 98 -17.66 -3.43 17.52
C PHE A 98 -17.37 -3.61 19.02
N ALA A 99 -16.54 -2.74 19.62
CA ALA A 99 -16.21 -2.80 21.03
C ALA A 99 -17.44 -2.61 21.93
N LYS A 100 -18.32 -1.65 21.58
CA LYS A 100 -19.56 -1.39 22.30
C LYS A 100 -20.51 -2.58 22.22
N PHE A 101 -20.64 -3.19 21.05
CA PHE A 101 -21.46 -4.39 20.88
C PHE A 101 -21.00 -5.53 21.80
N VAL A 102 -19.69 -5.78 21.88
CA VAL A 102 -19.16 -6.85 22.73
C VAL A 102 -19.40 -6.56 24.21
N GLU A 103 -19.24 -5.31 24.65
CA GLU A 103 -19.54 -4.90 26.04
C GLU A 103 -21.02 -5.06 26.38
N ASP A 104 -21.92 -4.62 25.50
CA ASP A 104 -23.36 -4.73 25.69
C ASP A 104 -23.78 -6.20 25.77
N ALA A 105 -23.22 -7.06 24.90
CA ALA A 105 -23.49 -8.50 24.92
C ALA A 105 -23.00 -9.17 26.22
N CYS A 106 -21.80 -8.81 26.70
CA CYS A 106 -21.30 -9.30 27.98
C CYS A 106 -22.18 -8.86 29.16
N ARG A 107 -22.63 -7.60 29.14
CA ARG A 107 -23.52 -7.05 30.18
C ARG A 107 -24.88 -7.76 30.18
N GLU A 108 -25.46 -7.99 29.01
CA GLU A 108 -26.72 -8.72 28.86
C GLU A 108 -26.60 -10.15 29.38
N LYS A 109 -25.48 -10.83 29.09
CA LYS A 109 -25.22 -12.19 29.58
C LYS A 109 -25.13 -12.24 31.10
N LEU A 110 -24.33 -11.36 31.72
CA LEU A 110 -24.20 -11.30 33.19
C LEU A 110 -25.54 -10.99 33.87
N ALA A 111 -26.32 -10.06 33.31
CA ALA A 111 -27.65 -9.75 33.83
C ALA A 111 -28.62 -10.94 33.77
N LYS A 112 -28.55 -11.76 32.71
CA LYS A 112 -29.34 -13.00 32.57
C LYS A 112 -28.90 -14.09 33.56
N GLU A 113 -27.60 -14.20 33.82
CA GLU A 113 -27.03 -15.20 34.74
C GLU A 113 -27.13 -14.78 36.22
N GLY A 114 -27.62 -13.58 36.52
CA GLY A 114 -27.87 -13.11 37.88
C GLY A 114 -26.62 -12.62 38.62
N TYR A 115 -25.49 -12.50 37.92
CA TYR A 115 -24.28 -11.89 38.46
C TYR A 115 -24.39 -10.37 38.28
N ARG A 116 -24.73 -9.67 39.36
CA ARG A 116 -24.84 -8.22 39.40
C ARG A 116 -23.79 -7.61 40.30
#